data_AF-A0A392M2K5-F1
#
_entry.id   AF-A0A392M2K5-F1
#
_cell.length_a   1.000
_cell.length_b   1.000
_cell.length_c   1.000
_cell.angle_alpha   90.00
_cell.angle_beta   90.00
_cell.angle_gamma   90.00
#
_symmetry.space_group_name_H-M   'P 1'
#
loop_
_entity.id
_entity.type
_entity.pdbx_description
1 polymer ?
#
loop_
_entity_poly.entity_id
_entity_poly.type
_entity_poly.pdbx_seq_one_letter_code
_entity_poly.pdbx_strand_id
1 'polypeptide(L)'
;MGDHGQTLNGDHGGGSAEEVETAIFAMSFKEPLSSVPPEFDSYSCQIDLDGNNVCISSMQQLDFAATMSALLGIPFPYGSIGRINPELYALGAGSWKSGASQKQPESDIWMKSYANALCINAWQCTWPYNISSGEGSKVLDSVSIIVSEED
;
A
#
# COMPACT_ATOMS: atom_id res chain seq x y z
N MET A 1 12.30 0.93 -7.90
CA MET A 1 12.40 2.08 -7.00
C MET A 1 13.86 2.45 -6.89
N GLY A 2 14.21 3.73 -6.82
CA GLY A 2 15.52 4.12 -6.33
C GLY A 2 15.54 4.16 -4.80
N ASP A 3 16.74 4.22 -4.24
CA ASP A 3 17.02 4.31 -2.82
C ASP A 3 17.16 5.75 -2.34
N HIS A 4 17.85 6.59 -3.12
CA HIS A 4 17.94 8.04 -2.95
C HIS A 4 18.16 8.75 -4.30
N GLY A 5 18.11 10.08 -4.28
CA GLY A 5 18.46 10.93 -5.42
C GLY A 5 19.93 11.37 -5.38
N GLN A 6 20.32 12.18 -6.35
CA GLN A 6 21.64 12.82 -6.43
C GLN A 6 21.54 14.14 -7.20
N THR A 7 22.43 15.08 -6.92
CA THR A 7 22.56 16.31 -7.72
C THR A 7 23.14 16.02 -9.10
N LEU A 8 23.07 16.99 -10.02
CA LEU A 8 23.70 16.90 -11.35
C LEU A 8 25.22 16.71 -11.29
N ASN A 9 25.86 17.12 -10.19
CA ASN A 9 27.30 16.95 -9.97
C ASN A 9 27.65 15.59 -9.35
N GLY A 10 26.64 14.78 -9.00
CA GLY A 10 26.81 13.48 -8.33
C GLY A 10 26.88 13.55 -6.81
N ASP A 11 26.60 14.70 -6.20
CA ASP A 11 26.53 14.82 -4.74
C ASP A 11 25.24 14.18 -4.23
N HIS A 12 25.32 13.56 -3.05
CA HIS A 12 24.18 12.94 -2.36
C HIS A 12 24.38 12.98 -0.85
N GLY A 13 23.34 12.63 -0.08
CA GLY A 13 23.34 12.61 1.39
C GLY A 13 22.96 13.94 2.04
N GLY A 14 22.68 14.96 1.25
CA GLY A 14 22.00 16.19 1.67
C GLY A 14 20.48 16.04 1.72
N GLY A 15 19.79 17.18 1.79
CA GLY A 15 18.34 17.28 1.91
C GLY A 15 17.68 18.07 0.79
N SER A 16 18.38 18.30 -0.33
CA SER A 16 17.79 18.93 -1.51
C SER A 16 16.76 18.01 -2.17
N ALA A 17 15.83 18.58 -2.94
CA ALA A 17 14.80 17.80 -3.64
C ALA A 17 15.44 16.75 -4.56
N GLU A 18 16.51 17.13 -5.27
CA GLU A 18 17.27 16.26 -6.16
C GLU A 18 17.92 15.07 -5.44
N GLU A 19 18.21 15.20 -4.14
CA GLU A 19 18.85 14.15 -3.32
C GLU A 19 17.86 13.26 -2.58
N VAL A 20 16.66 13.77 -2.24
CA VAL A 20 15.65 13.03 -1.46
C VAL A 20 14.52 12.45 -2.30
N GLU A 21 14.33 12.96 -3.52
CA GLU A 21 13.32 12.44 -4.45
C GLU A 21 13.90 11.30 -5.30
N THR A 22 13.08 10.28 -5.51
CA THR A 22 13.44 9.13 -6.35
C THR A 22 12.22 8.58 -7.07
N ALA A 23 12.45 7.83 -8.14
CA ALA A 23 11.39 7.26 -8.95
C ALA A 23 11.09 5.81 -8.58
N ILE A 24 9.80 5.47 -8.60
CA ILE A 24 9.32 4.09 -8.65
C ILE A 24 8.58 3.87 -9.97
N PHE A 25 8.86 2.74 -10.61
CA PHE A 25 8.11 2.28 -11.77
C PHE A 25 7.42 0.98 -11.37
N ALA A 26 6.11 0.93 -11.56
CA ALA A 26 5.29 -0.25 -11.31
C ALA A 26 4.37 -0.50 -12.51
N MET A 27 4.21 -1.75 -12.88
CA MET A 27 3.41 -2.17 -14.03
C MET A 27 2.68 -3.46 -13.68
N SER A 28 1.41 -3.53 -14.07
CA SER A 28 0.62 -4.76 -14.04
C SER A 28 0.33 -5.19 -15.47
N PHE A 29 0.49 -6.48 -15.75
CA PHE A 29 0.12 -7.08 -17.05
C PHE A 29 -1.31 -7.60 -17.08
N LYS A 30 -2.06 -7.41 -15.98
CA LYS A 30 -3.48 -7.75 -15.89
C LYS A 30 -4.31 -6.50 -16.07
N GLU A 31 -5.57 -6.68 -16.46
CA GLU A 31 -6.49 -5.55 -16.56
C GLU A 31 -6.52 -4.83 -15.21
N PRO A 32 -6.37 -3.48 -15.21
CA PRO A 32 -6.41 -2.72 -13.99
C PRO A 32 -7.78 -2.91 -13.35
N LEU A 33 -7.78 -3.27 -12.06
CA LEU A 33 -8.98 -3.19 -11.26
C LEU A 33 -9.54 -1.77 -11.30
N SER A 34 -10.83 -1.67 -11.02
CA SER A 34 -11.60 -0.43 -10.99
C SER A 34 -10.82 0.75 -10.37
N SER A 35 -11.01 1.94 -10.94
CA SER A 35 -10.31 3.16 -10.54
C SER A 35 -10.26 3.32 -9.01
N VAL A 36 -9.08 3.68 -8.50
CA VAL A 36 -8.92 4.16 -7.13
C VAL A 36 -9.95 5.27 -6.89
N PRO A 37 -10.69 5.24 -5.76
CA PRO A 37 -11.66 6.30 -5.46
C PRO A 37 -10.99 7.69 -5.47
N PRO A 38 -11.69 8.74 -5.93
CA PRO A 38 -11.13 10.09 -6.01
C PRO A 38 -10.59 10.62 -4.69
N GLU A 39 -11.10 10.14 -3.55
CA GLU A 39 -10.64 10.51 -2.21
C GLU A 39 -9.21 10.03 -1.91
N PHE A 40 -8.74 9.03 -2.65
CA PHE A 40 -7.38 8.50 -2.56
C PHE A 40 -6.52 8.93 -3.73
N ASP A 41 -7.04 9.75 -4.65
CA ASP A 41 -6.29 10.24 -5.79
C ASP A 41 -5.20 11.24 -5.33
N SER A 42 -3.94 10.82 -5.48
CA SER A 42 -2.76 11.65 -5.22
C SER A 42 -2.07 12.14 -6.50
N TYR A 43 -2.72 12.01 -7.66
CA TYR A 43 -2.16 12.40 -8.94
C TYR A 43 -2.04 13.93 -9.06
N SER A 44 -0.85 14.38 -9.43
CA SER A 44 -0.59 15.71 -9.97
C SER A 44 -0.45 15.60 -11.48
N CYS A 45 -1.39 16.21 -12.20
CA CYS A 45 -1.44 16.16 -13.66
C CYS A 45 -0.93 17.48 -14.25
N GLN A 46 -0.01 17.38 -15.20
CA GLN A 46 0.56 18.51 -15.93
C GLN A 46 0.53 18.22 -17.44
N ILE A 47 0.46 19.29 -18.23
CA ILE A 47 0.59 19.18 -19.69
C ILE A 47 2.08 19.19 -20.03
N ASP A 48 2.54 18.17 -20.74
CA ASP A 48 3.92 18.09 -21.21
C ASP A 48 4.18 19.05 -22.40
N LEU A 49 5.43 19.10 -22.87
CA LEU A 49 5.82 19.94 -24.01
C LEU A 49 5.14 19.54 -25.33
N ASP A 50 4.65 18.30 -25.42
CA ASP A 50 3.97 17.74 -26.59
C ASP A 50 2.43 17.90 -26.51
N GLY A 51 1.93 18.51 -25.43
CA GLY A 51 0.50 18.74 -25.20
C GLY A 51 -0.25 17.55 -24.58
N ASN A 52 0.44 16.50 -24.14
CA ASN A 52 -0.16 15.35 -23.48
C ASN A 52 -0.40 15.63 -21.99
N ASN A 53 -1.51 15.12 -21.47
CA ASN A 53 -1.77 15.13 -20.04
C ASN A 53 -0.97 14.01 -19.36
N VAL A 54 0.02 14.37 -18.55
CA VAL A 54 0.87 13.43 -17.79
C VAL A 54 0.54 13.57 -16.31
N CYS A 55 0.11 12.47 -15.70
CA CYS A 55 -0.24 12.42 -14.29
C CYS A 55 0.80 11.60 -13.52
N ILE A 56 1.29 12.15 -12.41
CA ILE A 56 2.28 11.52 -11.52
C ILE A 56 1.69 11.48 -10.12
N SER A 57 1.70 10.31 -9.50
CA SER A 57 1.38 10.14 -8.07
C SER A 57 2.69 10.13 -7.27
N SER A 58 2.60 10.54 -6.01
CA SER A 58 3.72 10.50 -5.06
C SER A 58 3.41 9.58 -3.89
N MET A 59 4.46 8.92 -3.37
CA MET A 59 4.40 8.09 -2.16
C MET A 59 5.67 8.28 -1.35
N GLN A 60 5.60 8.10 -0.03
CA GLN A 60 6.80 8.15 0.80
C GLN A 60 7.57 6.83 0.70
N GLN A 61 8.90 6.85 0.77
CA GLN A 61 9.72 5.63 0.69
C GLN A 61 9.41 4.65 1.83
N LEU A 62 9.05 5.16 3.01
CA LEU A 62 8.63 4.35 4.16
C LEU A 62 7.32 3.58 3.93
N ASP A 63 6.45 4.05 3.02
CA ASP A 63 5.20 3.37 2.64
C ASP A 63 5.44 2.11 1.81
N PHE A 64 6.62 2.02 1.16
CA PHE A 64 6.92 0.92 0.24
C PHE A 64 6.89 -0.45 0.92
N ALA A 65 7.55 -0.57 2.06
CA ALA A 65 7.64 -1.85 2.76
C ALA A 65 6.27 -2.33 3.27
N ALA A 66 5.44 -1.43 3.78
CA ALA A 66 4.08 -1.75 4.21
C ALA A 66 3.21 -2.17 3.01
N THR A 67 3.29 -1.42 1.91
CA THR A 67 2.52 -1.69 0.69
C THR A 67 2.88 -3.04 0.07
N MET A 68 4.17 -3.37 -0.02
CA MET A 68 4.63 -4.67 -0.53
C MET A 68 4.25 -5.82 0.38
N SER A 69 4.30 -5.64 1.70
CA SER A 69 3.88 -6.68 2.64
C SER A 69 2.40 -7.02 2.47
N ALA A 70 1.56 -6.00 2.33
CA ALA A 70 0.13 -6.16 2.07
C ALA A 70 -0.14 -6.88 0.73
N LEU A 71 0.60 -6.54 -0.33
CA LEU A 71 0.43 -7.17 -1.65
C LEU A 71 0.91 -8.63 -1.70
N LEU A 72 1.99 -8.95 -0.97
CA LEU A 72 2.56 -10.29 -0.91
C LEU A 72 1.85 -11.21 0.10
N GLY A 73 0.95 -10.66 0.93
CA GLY A 73 0.29 -11.41 2.00
C GLY A 73 1.25 -11.86 3.11
N ILE A 74 2.34 -11.12 3.32
CA ILE A 74 3.33 -11.40 4.37
C ILE A 74 3.13 -10.44 5.55
N PRO A 75 3.57 -10.81 6.77
CA PRO A 75 3.52 -9.90 7.91
C PRO A 75 4.25 -8.60 7.61
N PHE A 76 3.66 -7.48 8.04
CA PHE A 76 4.29 -6.18 7.95
C PHE A 76 5.58 -6.13 8.80
N PRO A 77 6.59 -5.33 8.40
CA PRO A 77 7.82 -5.19 9.16
C PRO A 77 7.55 -4.60 10.54
N TYR A 78 8.12 -5.20 11.58
CA TYR A 78 7.99 -4.68 12.95
C TYR A 78 8.50 -3.24 13.05
N GLY A 79 7.73 -2.37 13.69
CA GLY A 79 8.05 -0.95 13.83
C GLY A 79 7.91 -0.14 12.54
N SER A 80 7.29 -0.69 11.49
CA SER A 80 6.94 0.10 10.30
C SER A 80 5.96 1.20 10.68
N ILE A 81 6.29 2.44 10.29
CA ILE A 81 5.41 3.60 10.37
C ILE A 81 4.79 3.93 9.00
N GLY A 82 5.04 3.09 8.00
CA GLY A 82 4.56 3.29 6.64
C GLY A 82 3.08 3.03 6.50
N ARG A 83 2.42 3.80 5.63
CA ARG A 83 1.05 3.58 5.19
C ARG A 83 1.05 2.68 3.96
N ILE A 84 -0.05 1.94 3.77
CA ILE A 84 -0.29 1.22 2.51
C ILE A 84 -0.73 2.23 1.46
N ASN A 85 0.04 2.37 0.38
CA ASN A 85 -0.30 3.25 -0.73
C ASN A 85 -1.45 2.64 -1.57
N PRO A 86 -2.60 3.34 -1.72
CA PRO A 86 -3.78 2.80 -2.39
C PRO A 86 -3.56 2.54 -3.89
N GLU A 87 -2.81 3.41 -4.59
CA GLU A 87 -2.57 3.31 -6.02
C GLU A 87 -1.74 2.06 -6.37
N LEU A 88 -0.62 1.87 -5.68
CA LEU A 88 0.26 0.73 -5.87
C LEU A 88 -0.41 -0.57 -5.39
N TYR A 89 -1.20 -0.51 -4.32
CA TYR A 89 -1.98 -1.67 -3.86
C TYR A 89 -3.04 -2.07 -4.89
N ALA A 90 -3.82 -1.12 -5.42
CA ALA A 90 -4.84 -1.39 -6.44
C ALA A 90 -4.22 -1.95 -7.74
N LEU A 91 -3.05 -1.43 -8.14
CA LEU A 91 -2.30 -1.92 -9.30
C LEU A 91 -1.91 -3.40 -9.15
N GLY A 92 -1.51 -3.83 -7.95
CA GLY A 92 -1.10 -5.21 -7.67
C GLY A 92 -2.24 -6.16 -7.30
N ALA A 93 -3.32 -5.66 -6.69
CA ALA A 93 -4.42 -6.47 -6.18
C ALA A 93 -5.19 -7.22 -7.29
N GLY A 94 -5.22 -6.67 -8.52
CA GLY A 94 -5.80 -7.34 -9.69
C GLY A 94 -5.06 -8.63 -10.08
N SER A 95 -3.88 -8.85 -9.50
CA SER A 95 -3.11 -10.06 -9.72
C SER A 95 -3.60 -11.26 -8.91
N TRP A 96 -4.37 -11.04 -7.84
CA TRP A 96 -4.80 -12.12 -6.96
C TRP A 96 -6.12 -12.73 -7.42
N LYS A 97 -6.06 -13.91 -8.04
CA LYS A 97 -7.28 -14.70 -8.29
C LYS A 97 -7.72 -15.34 -6.97
N SER A 98 -8.75 -14.78 -6.34
CA SER A 98 -9.53 -15.54 -5.35
C SER A 98 -10.18 -16.72 -6.06
N GLY A 99 -9.84 -17.96 -5.68
CA GLY A 99 -10.42 -19.19 -6.22
C GLY A 99 -11.91 -19.40 -5.91
N ALA A 100 -12.63 -18.35 -5.50
CA ALA A 100 -14.03 -18.39 -5.13
C ALA A 100 -14.90 -17.74 -6.21
N SER A 101 -15.80 -18.54 -6.77
CA SER A 101 -16.89 -18.12 -7.64
C SER A 101 -17.85 -17.19 -6.87
N GLN A 102 -17.52 -15.91 -6.75
CA GLN A 102 -18.44 -14.92 -6.16
C GLN A 102 -18.77 -13.79 -7.13
N LYS A 103 -20.08 -13.54 -7.28
CA LYS A 103 -20.72 -12.48 -8.08
C LYS A 103 -20.63 -11.10 -7.42
N GLN A 104 -19.51 -10.79 -6.75
CA GLN A 104 -19.26 -9.42 -6.25
C GLN A 104 -18.53 -8.65 -7.34
N PRO A 105 -18.85 -7.36 -7.57
CA PRO A 105 -18.05 -6.55 -8.48
C PRO A 105 -16.61 -6.49 -7.96
N GLU A 106 -15.65 -6.66 -8.87
CA GLU A 106 -14.22 -6.79 -8.56
C GLU A 106 -13.66 -5.58 -7.79
N SER A 107 -14.27 -4.40 -7.99
CA SER A 107 -14.02 -3.16 -7.24
C SER A 107 -14.13 -3.34 -5.73
N ASP A 108 -15.13 -4.09 -5.28
CA ASP A 108 -15.46 -4.19 -3.86
C ASP A 108 -14.52 -5.17 -3.15
N ILE A 109 -13.96 -6.12 -3.89
CA ILE A 109 -13.11 -7.18 -3.35
C ILE A 109 -11.76 -6.59 -2.94
N TRP A 110 -11.08 -5.86 -3.83
CA TRP A 110 -9.78 -5.30 -3.49
C TRP A 110 -9.88 -4.22 -2.42
N MET A 111 -10.96 -3.44 -2.41
CA MET A 111 -11.19 -2.40 -1.40
C MET A 111 -11.40 -3.00 -0.01
N LYS A 112 -12.12 -4.13 0.10
CA LYS A 112 -12.24 -4.89 1.35
C LYS A 112 -10.89 -5.41 1.82
N SER A 113 -10.10 -5.99 0.91
CA SER A 113 -8.74 -6.46 1.22
C SER A 113 -7.82 -5.32 1.66
N TYR A 114 -7.91 -4.17 0.99
CA TYR A 114 -7.17 -2.96 1.32
C TYR A 114 -7.56 -2.43 2.72
N ALA A 115 -8.85 -2.34 3.03
CA ALA A 115 -9.33 -1.93 4.34
C ALA A 115 -8.86 -2.87 5.46
N ASN A 116 -8.88 -4.18 5.22
CA ASN A 116 -8.35 -5.16 6.16
C ASN A 116 -6.84 -4.99 6.37
N ALA A 117 -6.08 -4.82 5.28
CA ALA A 117 -4.64 -4.60 5.36
C ALA A 117 -4.30 -3.31 6.13
N LEU A 118 -5.05 -2.22 5.91
CA LEU A 118 -4.90 -0.98 6.67
C LEU A 118 -5.13 -1.19 8.17
N CYS A 119 -6.15 -1.96 8.54
CA CYS A 119 -6.45 -2.29 9.93
C CYS A 119 -5.30 -3.03 10.60
N ILE A 120 -4.79 -4.08 9.96
CA ILE A 120 -3.65 -4.88 10.47
C ILE A 120 -2.38 -4.02 10.57
N ASN A 121 -2.13 -3.17 9.57
CA ASN A 121 -0.98 -2.28 9.57
C ASN A 121 -1.03 -1.27 10.72
N ALA A 122 -2.17 -0.60 10.90
CA ALA A 122 -2.38 0.38 11.98
C ALA A 122 -2.28 -0.24 13.38
N TRP A 123 -2.71 -1.49 13.53
CA TRP A 123 -2.69 -2.20 14.81
C TRP A 123 -1.26 -2.45 15.35
N GLN A 124 -0.25 -2.53 14.49
CA GLN A 124 1.14 -2.69 14.94
C GLN A 124 1.67 -1.47 15.70
N CYS A 125 1.19 -0.28 15.35
CA CYS A 125 1.59 0.96 16.02
C CYS A 125 0.96 1.10 17.41
N THR A 126 -0.17 0.43 17.66
CA THR A 126 -0.89 0.46 18.95
C THR A 126 -0.56 -0.72 19.87
N TRP A 127 -0.04 -1.83 19.31
CA TRP A 127 0.33 -3.05 20.04
C TRP A 127 1.22 -2.83 21.27
N PRO A 128 2.30 -2.01 21.21
CA PRO A 128 3.18 -1.82 22.35
C PRO A 128 2.51 -1.08 23.50
N TYR A 129 1.57 -0.19 23.19
CA TYR A 129 0.83 0.60 24.19
C TYR A 129 -0.18 -0.25 24.95
N ASN A 130 -0.95 -1.11 24.25
CA ASN A 130 -2.00 -1.96 24.84
C ASN A 130 -1.46 -3.06 25.77
N ILE A 131 -0.22 -3.51 25.58
CA ILE A 131 0.44 -4.44 26.52
C ILE A 131 0.86 -3.71 27.80
N SER A 132 1.33 -2.48 27.70
CA SER A 132 1.79 -1.69 28.85
C SER A 132 0.66 -1.17 29.76
N SER A 133 -0.56 -1.02 29.23
CA SER A 133 -1.74 -0.57 29.99
C SER A 133 -2.47 -1.68 30.74
N GLY A 134 -2.05 -2.95 30.60
CA GLY A 134 -2.72 -4.08 31.24
C GLY A 134 -4.07 -4.46 30.62
N GLU A 135 -4.45 -3.86 29.49
CA GLU A 135 -5.66 -4.23 28.73
C GLU A 135 -5.42 -5.43 27.80
N GLY A 136 -4.18 -5.86 27.64
CA GLY A 136 -3.76 -6.91 26.70
C GLY A 136 -4.19 -8.35 27.00
N SER A 137 -5.05 -8.63 28.00
CA SER A 137 -5.42 -10.01 28.35
C SER A 137 -6.78 -10.49 27.82
N LYS A 138 -7.51 -9.69 27.04
CA LYS A 138 -8.79 -10.13 26.46
C LYS A 138 -9.00 -9.53 25.09
N VAL A 139 -8.43 -10.13 24.05
CA VAL A 139 -9.05 -10.41 22.73
C VAL A 139 -7.97 -11.09 21.89
N LEU A 140 -8.03 -12.43 21.93
CA LEU A 140 -7.59 -13.37 20.89
C LEU A 140 -6.09 -13.61 20.71
N ASP A 141 -5.53 -14.38 21.64
CA ASP A 141 -4.77 -15.57 21.24
C ASP A 141 -5.62 -16.33 20.20
N SER A 142 -5.06 -16.54 18.99
CA SER A 142 -5.69 -17.16 17.81
C SER A 142 -6.46 -16.21 16.88
N VAL A 143 -5.75 -15.55 15.96
CA VAL A 143 -6.27 -15.46 14.58
C VAL A 143 -6.00 -16.82 13.92
N SER A 144 -6.80 -17.82 14.31
CA SER A 144 -7.02 -18.97 13.44
C SER A 144 -8.07 -18.51 12.43
N ILE A 145 -7.71 -18.52 11.15
CA ILE A 145 -8.67 -18.40 10.07
C ILE A 145 -9.57 -19.65 10.17
N ILE A 146 -10.74 -19.50 10.78
CA ILE A 146 -11.85 -20.44 10.62
C ILE A 146 -12.87 -19.69 9.77
N VAL A 147 -12.85 -19.97 8.47
CA VAL A 147 -13.99 -19.71 7.60
C VAL A 147 -15.01 -20.78 7.97
N SER A 148 -15.98 -20.44 8.81
CA SER A 148 -17.16 -21.29 8.98
C SER A 148 -18.05 -21.07 7.76
N GLU A 149 -18.04 -22.01 6.83
CA GLU A 149 -19.19 -22.28 5.98
C GLU A 149 -20.25 -22.95 6.87
N GLU A 150 -21.37 -22.26 7.10
CA GLU A 150 -22.61 -22.94 7.48
C GLU A 150 -23.48 -23.06 6.23
N ASP A 151 -24.06 -24.26 6.09
CA ASP A 151 -24.68 -24.88 4.91
C ASP A 151 -25.74 -24.06 4.15
#